data_AF-A0A842R5F5-F1
#
_entry.id   AF-A0A842R5F5-F1
#
_cell.length_a   1.000
_cell.length_b   1.000
_cell.length_c   1.000
_cell.angle_alpha   90.00
_cell.angle_beta   90.00
_cell.angle_gamma   90.00
#
_symmetry.space_group_name_H-M   'P 1'
#
loop_
_entity.id
_entity.type
_entity.pdbx_description
1 polymer ?
#
loop_
_entity_poly.entity_id
_entity_poly.type
_entity_poly.pdbx_seq_one_letter_code
_entity_poly.pdbx_strand_id
1 'polypeptide(L)'
;MLSQTFGIMFKVEVDGTIVPIEWSESHFNDENIIIILEEYNQLVWIYYGKQNGLVTKRKAYRQADSLRGHGYTVGNSIIGRNLSGIVEIDQRKIDRVPETTQEWEKMKKLFTLNHVKYSEECVALSEGDIPRVPERKPAPEPTPEPAPVSEPVAAPAPTPEPASPSPAVEPVPEPSLEPITPDPQTSNPPVESTPGGAPSNTTAGGEGIPIVDDYAGIEEGAFNHSQESLDGVDFITKADELKAGNLIMAILRYSSDVYASKKGNHFKVESLDGPICEFTIENGKIMFSKESFTEIPSNVKKNIQEAFVDLSQ
;
A
#
# COMPACT_ATOMS: atom_id res chain seq x y z
N MET A 1 -37.78 -11.82 -3.46
CA MET A 1 -36.81 -12.46 -4.36
C MET A 1 -35.52 -12.55 -3.57
N LEU A 2 -34.92 -13.75 -3.43
CA LEU A 2 -33.58 -13.85 -2.86
C LEU A 2 -32.64 -13.13 -3.81
N SER A 3 -31.97 -12.08 -3.34
CA SER A 3 -30.92 -11.42 -4.11
C SER A 3 -29.78 -12.42 -4.29
N GLN A 4 -29.56 -12.86 -5.52
CA GLN A 4 -28.35 -13.61 -5.83
C GLN A 4 -27.15 -12.70 -5.58
N THR A 5 -26.18 -13.20 -4.83
CA THR A 5 -24.92 -12.53 -4.54
C THR A 5 -23.82 -13.23 -5.32
N PHE A 6 -22.90 -12.48 -5.90
CA PHE A 6 -21.86 -13.05 -6.73
C PHE A 6 -20.49 -13.05 -6.03
N GLY A 7 -19.64 -13.99 -6.45
CA GLY A 7 -18.26 -14.13 -6.02
C GLY A 7 -17.33 -14.32 -7.20
N ILE A 8 -16.17 -13.64 -7.17
CA ILE A 8 -15.08 -13.79 -8.15
C ILE A 8 -13.76 -13.93 -7.39
N MET A 9 -12.88 -14.80 -7.86
CA MET A 9 -11.52 -14.95 -7.34
C MET A 9 -10.49 -14.53 -8.37
N PHE A 10 -9.43 -13.87 -7.90
CA PHE A 10 -8.30 -13.45 -8.72
C PHE A 10 -7.00 -13.94 -8.10
N LYS A 11 -6.07 -14.37 -8.95
CA LYS A 11 -4.66 -14.49 -8.59
C LYS A 11 -3.95 -13.19 -8.97
N VAL A 12 -3.11 -12.67 -8.08
CA VAL A 12 -2.21 -11.56 -8.40
C VAL A 12 -0.89 -12.13 -8.89
N GLU A 13 -0.50 -11.75 -10.11
CA GLU A 13 0.77 -12.16 -10.70
C GLU A 13 1.93 -11.26 -10.23
N VAL A 14 3.16 -11.71 -10.49
CA VAL A 14 4.40 -11.06 -10.00
C VAL A 14 4.53 -9.60 -10.46
N ASP A 15 4.03 -9.29 -11.66
CA ASP A 15 4.03 -7.93 -12.20
C ASP A 15 3.01 -7.01 -11.51
N GLY A 16 2.03 -7.57 -10.80
CA GLY A 16 0.92 -6.88 -10.14
C GLY A 16 -0.36 -6.86 -10.96
N THR A 17 -0.42 -7.59 -12.08
CA THR A 17 -1.66 -7.84 -12.82
C THR A 17 -2.52 -8.86 -12.06
N ILE A 18 -3.83 -8.80 -12.28
CA ILE A 18 -4.79 -9.74 -11.69
C ILE A 18 -5.39 -10.61 -12.79
N VAL A 19 -5.52 -11.90 -12.52
CA VAL A 19 -6.09 -12.87 -13.45
C VAL A 19 -7.24 -13.59 -12.74
N PRO A 20 -8.46 -13.60 -13.30
CA PRO A 20 -9.55 -14.41 -12.76
C PRO A 20 -9.17 -15.88 -12.72
N ILE A 21 -9.52 -16.56 -11.63
CA ILE A 21 -9.24 -17.98 -11.43
C ILE A 21 -10.51 -18.72 -11.01
N GLU A 22 -10.47 -20.05 -11.09
CA GLU A 22 -11.57 -20.90 -10.63
C GLU A 22 -11.84 -20.70 -9.14
N TRP A 23 -13.13 -20.73 -8.77
CA TRP A 23 -13.56 -20.62 -7.38
C TRP A 23 -13.20 -21.89 -6.60
N SER A 24 -12.05 -21.89 -5.92
CA SER A 24 -11.54 -23.05 -5.20
C SER A 24 -10.61 -22.68 -4.03
N GLU A 25 -10.75 -23.40 -2.91
CA GLU A 25 -9.87 -23.26 -1.74
C GLU A 25 -8.43 -23.73 -2.02
N SER A 26 -8.21 -24.56 -3.04
CA SER A 26 -6.87 -25.07 -3.38
C SER A 26 -5.86 -23.99 -3.80
N HIS A 27 -6.33 -22.78 -4.09
CA HIS A 27 -5.48 -21.66 -4.48
C HIS A 27 -4.78 -20.95 -3.31
N PHE A 28 -5.23 -21.17 -2.07
CA PHE A 28 -4.61 -20.61 -0.87
C PHE A 28 -3.37 -21.41 -0.46
N ASN A 29 -2.20 -20.97 -0.91
CA ASN A 29 -0.92 -21.60 -0.59
C ASN A 29 0.13 -20.54 -0.22
N ASP A 30 1.37 -20.98 -0.03
CA ASP A 30 2.47 -20.12 0.44
C ASP A 30 2.93 -19.08 -0.58
N GLU A 31 2.71 -19.33 -1.87
CA GLU A 31 3.28 -18.55 -2.99
C GLU A 31 2.27 -17.54 -3.55
N ASN A 32 0.98 -17.86 -3.50
CA ASN A 32 -0.04 -17.05 -4.14
C ASN A 32 -0.47 -15.84 -3.29
N ILE A 33 -0.87 -14.78 -3.99
CA ILE A 33 -1.74 -13.73 -3.45
C ILE A 33 -3.08 -13.86 -4.15
N ILE A 34 -4.15 -14.01 -3.36
CA ILE A 34 -5.51 -14.22 -3.85
C ILE A 34 -6.37 -13.05 -3.42
N ILE A 35 -7.13 -12.48 -4.35
CA ILE A 35 -8.16 -11.47 -4.06
C ILE A 35 -9.52 -12.11 -4.31
N ILE A 36 -10.44 -12.00 -3.37
CA ILE A 36 -11.82 -12.44 -3.52
C ILE A 36 -12.72 -11.22 -3.47
N LEU A 37 -13.52 -11.04 -4.51
CA LEU A 37 -14.55 -10.03 -4.59
C LEU A 37 -15.89 -10.72 -4.33
N GLU A 38 -16.55 -10.36 -3.24
CA GLU A 38 -17.70 -11.08 -2.72
C GLU A 38 -18.81 -10.13 -2.27
N GLU A 39 -19.97 -10.23 -2.93
CA GLU A 39 -21.11 -9.34 -2.68
C GLU A 39 -21.95 -9.76 -1.48
N TYR A 40 -21.79 -10.97 -0.95
CA TYR A 40 -22.65 -11.45 0.13
C TYR A 40 -22.39 -10.68 1.45
N ASN A 41 -21.13 -10.54 1.85
CA ASN A 41 -20.70 -9.69 2.97
C ASN A 41 -20.34 -8.25 2.55
N GLN A 42 -20.40 -7.94 1.26
CA GLN A 42 -19.98 -6.65 0.69
C GLN A 42 -18.51 -6.32 1.00
N LEU A 43 -17.60 -7.29 0.83
CA LEU A 43 -16.18 -7.15 1.18
C LEU A 43 -15.26 -7.62 0.04
N VAL A 44 -14.06 -7.05 0.02
CA VAL A 44 -12.93 -7.61 -0.73
C VAL A 44 -12.01 -8.32 0.26
N TRP A 45 -11.78 -9.61 0.05
CA TRP A 45 -10.80 -10.36 0.83
C TRP A 45 -9.49 -10.37 0.07
N ILE A 46 -8.38 -10.19 0.78
CA ILE A 46 -7.05 -10.39 0.22
C ILE A 46 -6.26 -11.34 1.11
N TYR A 47 -5.87 -12.47 0.53
CA TYR A 47 -5.02 -13.46 1.16
C TYR A 47 -3.60 -13.33 0.64
N TYR A 48 -2.62 -13.28 1.55
CA TYR A 48 -1.21 -13.28 1.20
C TYR A 48 -0.53 -14.57 1.66
N GLY A 49 -0.04 -15.35 0.71
CA GLY A 49 0.87 -16.46 0.97
C GLY A 49 2.17 -15.97 1.62
N LYS A 50 2.74 -16.78 2.52
CA LYS A 50 3.89 -16.41 3.36
C LYS A 50 5.17 -16.06 2.59
N GLN A 51 5.33 -16.50 1.34
CA GLN A 51 6.50 -16.21 0.50
C GLN A 51 6.42 -14.85 -0.21
N ASN A 52 5.31 -14.11 -0.08
CA ASN A 52 5.14 -12.83 -0.75
C ASN A 52 5.80 -11.67 0.01
N GLY A 53 6.67 -10.94 -0.69
CA GLY A 53 7.34 -9.74 -0.19
C GLY A 53 6.45 -8.50 -0.14
N LEU A 54 6.90 -7.49 0.60
CA LEU A 54 6.17 -6.23 0.84
C LEU A 54 5.72 -5.52 -0.44
N VAL A 55 6.61 -5.41 -1.43
CA VAL A 55 6.30 -4.74 -2.69
C VAL A 55 5.16 -5.43 -3.44
N THR A 56 5.18 -6.76 -3.53
CA THR A 56 4.14 -7.55 -4.20
C THR A 56 2.80 -7.42 -3.46
N LYS A 57 2.81 -7.47 -2.13
CA LYS A 57 1.62 -7.26 -1.32
C LYS A 57 1.01 -5.87 -1.49
N ARG A 58 1.82 -4.81 -1.53
CA ARG A 58 1.34 -3.44 -1.83
C ARG A 58 0.73 -3.32 -3.22
N LYS A 59 1.33 -3.96 -4.24
CA LYS A 59 0.75 -4.03 -5.58
C LYS A 59 -0.62 -4.71 -5.55
N ALA A 60 -0.72 -5.84 -4.87
CA ALA A 60 -1.97 -6.57 -4.71
C ALA A 60 -3.05 -5.77 -3.97
N TYR A 61 -2.68 -5.08 -2.88
CA TYR A 61 -3.59 -4.21 -2.13
C TYR A 61 -4.16 -3.10 -3.03
N ARG A 62 -3.32 -2.46 -3.86
CA ARG A 62 -3.79 -1.45 -4.83
C ARG A 62 -4.80 -2.03 -5.83
N GLN A 63 -4.60 -3.27 -6.26
CA GLN A 63 -5.57 -3.96 -7.13
C GLN A 63 -6.88 -4.25 -6.38
N ALA A 64 -6.79 -4.74 -5.14
CA ALA A 64 -7.95 -4.98 -4.28
C ALA A 64 -8.75 -3.69 -4.02
N ASP A 65 -8.07 -2.57 -3.78
CA ASP A 65 -8.70 -1.26 -3.58
C ASP A 65 -9.37 -0.72 -4.84
N SER A 66 -8.72 -0.91 -6.00
CA SER A 66 -9.33 -0.60 -7.30
C SER A 66 -10.60 -1.43 -7.54
N LEU A 67 -10.55 -2.73 -7.28
CA LEU A 67 -11.67 -3.66 -7.39
C LEU A 67 -12.80 -3.29 -6.41
N ARG A 68 -12.49 -2.93 -5.16
CA ARG A 68 -13.48 -2.50 -4.17
C ARG A 68 -14.34 -1.34 -4.69
N GLY A 69 -13.72 -0.35 -5.33
CA GLY A 69 -14.41 0.82 -5.86
C GLY A 69 -15.15 0.54 -7.18
N HIS A 70 -14.48 -0.11 -8.13
CA HIS A 70 -14.96 -0.20 -9.51
C HIS A 70 -15.69 -1.50 -9.85
N GLY A 71 -15.48 -2.55 -9.06
CA GLY A 71 -15.92 -3.91 -9.36
C GLY A 71 -15.14 -4.55 -10.51
N TYR A 72 -15.67 -5.66 -11.01
CA TYR A 72 -15.13 -6.37 -12.17
C TYR A 72 -16.23 -6.64 -13.20
N THR A 73 -15.94 -6.40 -14.48
CA THR A 73 -16.91 -6.56 -15.57
C THR A 73 -16.93 -8.00 -16.06
N VAL A 74 -18.08 -8.67 -15.93
CA VAL A 74 -18.34 -10.01 -16.47
C VAL A 74 -19.48 -9.91 -17.49
N GLY A 75 -19.14 -9.96 -18.77
CA GLY A 75 -20.09 -9.72 -19.86
C GLY A 75 -20.69 -8.31 -19.78
N ASN A 76 -22.00 -8.21 -19.56
CA ASN A 76 -22.74 -6.94 -19.48
C ASN A 76 -23.01 -6.49 -18.03
N SER A 77 -22.40 -7.15 -17.04
CA SER A 77 -22.65 -6.89 -15.62
C SER A 77 -21.35 -6.54 -14.90
N ILE A 78 -21.44 -5.66 -13.91
CA ILE A 78 -20.32 -5.31 -13.03
C ILE A 78 -20.59 -5.97 -11.68
N ILE A 79 -19.65 -6.79 -11.23
CA ILE A 79 -19.74 -7.54 -9.99
C ILE A 79 -18.88 -6.84 -8.92
N GLY A 80 -19.43 -6.70 -7.71
CA GLY A 80 -18.76 -6.17 -6.51
C GLY A 80 -18.26 -4.75 -6.63
N ARG A 81 -19.11 -3.86 -7.14
CA ARG A 81 -18.86 -2.43 -7.15
C ARG A 81 -19.24 -1.81 -5.79
N ASN A 82 -18.46 -0.84 -5.31
CA ASN A 82 -18.69 -0.10 -4.07
C ASN A 82 -18.77 -1.00 -2.82
N LEU A 83 -17.87 -1.97 -2.70
CA LEU A 83 -17.80 -2.84 -1.52
C LEU A 83 -17.32 -2.06 -0.29
N SER A 84 -17.77 -2.50 0.89
CA SER A 84 -17.64 -1.74 2.14
C SER A 84 -16.21 -1.63 2.66
N GLY A 85 -15.36 -2.61 2.38
CA GLY A 85 -14.01 -2.66 2.92
C GLY A 85 -13.14 -3.74 2.30
N ILE A 86 -11.87 -3.75 2.72
CA ILE A 86 -10.89 -4.77 2.39
C ILE A 86 -10.50 -5.47 3.69
N VAL A 87 -10.53 -6.81 3.70
CA VAL A 87 -10.05 -7.62 4.82
C VAL A 87 -8.77 -8.32 4.41
N GLU A 88 -7.69 -8.04 5.14
CA GLU A 88 -6.36 -8.59 4.86
C GLU A 88 -6.06 -9.82 5.71
N ILE A 89 -5.63 -10.90 5.05
CA ILE A 89 -5.25 -12.15 5.70
C ILE A 89 -3.82 -12.49 5.32
N ASP A 90 -2.87 -12.25 6.24
CA ASP A 90 -1.51 -12.73 6.09
C ASP A 90 -1.37 -14.15 6.66
N GLN A 91 -1.00 -15.11 5.83
CA GLN A 91 -0.81 -16.50 6.25
C GLN A 91 0.17 -16.64 7.42
N ARG A 92 1.16 -15.74 7.55
CA ARG A 92 2.13 -15.75 8.67
C ARG A 92 1.49 -15.42 10.02
N LYS A 93 0.34 -14.75 10.02
CA LYS A 93 -0.38 -14.30 11.21
C LYS A 93 -1.48 -15.28 11.63
N ILE A 94 -1.90 -16.19 10.73
CA ILE A 94 -2.84 -17.26 11.07
C ILE A 94 -2.25 -18.11 12.22
N ASP A 95 -3.08 -18.44 13.20
CA ASP A 95 -2.76 -19.12 14.47
C ASP A 95 -1.89 -18.33 15.46
N ARG A 96 -1.34 -17.18 15.06
CA ARG A 96 -0.55 -16.29 15.94
C ARG A 96 -1.34 -15.08 16.41
N VAL A 97 -2.13 -14.49 15.51
CA VAL A 97 -2.96 -13.32 15.77
C VAL A 97 -4.42 -13.77 15.77
N PRO A 98 -5.12 -13.75 16.92
CA PRO A 98 -6.49 -14.25 17.02
C PRO A 98 -7.46 -13.60 16.02
N GLU A 99 -7.30 -12.30 15.76
CA GLU A 99 -8.12 -11.56 14.80
C GLU A 99 -7.94 -12.08 13.37
N THR A 100 -6.70 -12.22 12.88
CA THR A 100 -6.43 -12.77 11.54
C THR A 100 -6.94 -14.21 11.41
N THR A 101 -6.82 -15.03 12.46
CA THR A 101 -7.38 -16.39 12.46
C THR A 101 -8.91 -16.37 12.33
N GLN A 102 -9.60 -15.46 13.04
CA GLN A 102 -11.06 -15.34 12.93
C GLN A 102 -11.49 -14.91 11.53
N GLU A 103 -10.81 -13.93 10.93
CA GLU A 103 -11.11 -13.48 9.57
C GLU A 103 -10.83 -14.57 8.52
N TRP A 104 -9.76 -15.36 8.70
CA TRP A 104 -9.48 -16.54 7.87
C TRP A 104 -10.60 -17.58 7.94
N GLU A 105 -11.10 -17.90 9.15
CA GLU A 105 -12.23 -18.83 9.30
C GLU A 105 -13.53 -18.28 8.71
N LYS A 106 -13.78 -16.97 8.79
CA LYS A 106 -14.92 -16.33 8.13
C LYS A 106 -14.82 -16.44 6.62
N MET A 107 -13.66 -16.16 6.04
CA MET A 107 -13.43 -16.27 4.60
C MET A 107 -13.61 -17.71 4.11
N LYS A 108 -13.11 -18.72 4.84
CA LYS A 108 -13.28 -20.14 4.46
C LYS A 108 -14.74 -20.57 4.40
N LYS A 109 -15.62 -19.99 5.23
CA LYS A 109 -17.06 -20.28 5.17
C LYS A 109 -17.70 -19.87 3.83
N LEU A 110 -17.09 -18.96 3.06
CA LEU A 110 -17.57 -18.62 1.73
C LEU A 110 -17.53 -19.83 0.77
N PHE A 111 -16.57 -20.73 0.96
CA PHE A 111 -16.40 -21.94 0.14
C PHE A 111 -17.31 -23.09 0.56
N THR A 112 -17.90 -23.01 1.75
CA THR A 112 -18.91 -23.97 2.21
C THR A 112 -20.33 -23.56 1.82
N LEU A 113 -20.52 -22.32 1.34
CA LEU A 113 -21.78 -21.90 0.75
C LEU A 113 -22.08 -22.68 -0.53
N ASN A 114 -23.36 -22.94 -0.75
CA ASN A 114 -23.78 -23.47 -2.03
C ASN A 114 -23.46 -22.43 -3.10
N HIS A 115 -22.85 -22.89 -4.19
CA HIS A 115 -22.49 -22.05 -5.32
C HIS A 115 -22.80 -22.73 -6.65
N VAL A 116 -23.21 -21.93 -7.63
CA VAL A 116 -23.39 -22.38 -9.02
C VAL A 116 -22.52 -21.52 -9.91
N LYS A 117 -21.83 -22.16 -10.85
CA LYS A 117 -21.06 -21.47 -11.88
C LYS A 117 -21.98 -20.58 -12.71
N TYR A 118 -21.75 -19.27 -12.67
CA TYR A 118 -22.52 -18.28 -13.44
C TYR A 118 -21.83 -17.95 -14.76
N SER A 119 -20.50 -17.82 -14.74
CA SER A 119 -19.62 -17.70 -15.90
C SER A 119 -18.32 -18.47 -15.67
N GLU A 120 -17.35 -18.39 -16.58
CA GLU A 120 -16.03 -19.00 -16.36
C GLU A 120 -15.29 -18.43 -15.16
N GLU A 121 -15.57 -17.17 -14.82
CA GLU A 121 -14.82 -16.38 -13.83
C GLU A 121 -15.65 -16.09 -12.56
N CYS A 122 -16.95 -16.35 -12.59
CA CYS A 122 -17.89 -15.91 -11.56
C CYS A 122 -18.80 -17.05 -11.08
N VAL A 123 -19.03 -17.09 -9.77
CA VAL A 123 -20.02 -17.97 -9.13
C VAL A 123 -21.15 -17.15 -8.52
N ALA A 124 -22.35 -17.73 -8.52
CA ALA A 124 -23.49 -17.24 -7.74
C ALA A 124 -23.53 -17.98 -6.40
N LEU A 125 -23.50 -17.23 -5.30
CA LEU A 125 -23.49 -17.71 -3.91
C LEU A 125 -24.91 -17.61 -3.31
N SER A 126 -25.28 -18.56 -2.45
CA SER A 126 -26.52 -18.45 -1.66
C SER A 126 -26.51 -19.29 -0.38
N GLU A 127 -27.19 -18.79 0.65
CA GLU A 127 -27.53 -19.54 1.86
C GLU A 127 -28.79 -20.40 1.63
N GLY A 128 -28.62 -21.68 1.27
CA GLY A 128 -29.72 -22.64 1.10
C GLY A 128 -29.66 -23.42 -0.22
N ASP A 129 -30.60 -24.35 -0.41
CA ASP A 129 -30.71 -25.14 -1.65
C ASP A 129 -30.96 -24.20 -2.83
N ILE A 130 -30.00 -24.14 -3.76
CA ILE A 130 -30.10 -23.27 -4.92
C ILE A 130 -31.13 -23.89 -5.85
N PRO A 131 -32.25 -23.22 -6.17
CA PRO A 131 -33.07 -23.67 -7.29
C PRO A 131 -32.15 -23.67 -8.51
N ARG A 132 -31.92 -24.87 -9.07
CA ARG A 132 -31.07 -25.10 -10.24
C ARG A 132 -31.33 -23.97 -11.23
N VAL A 133 -30.31 -23.14 -11.48
CA VAL A 133 -30.42 -22.11 -12.52
C VAL A 133 -30.79 -22.85 -13.79
N PRO A 134 -31.96 -22.58 -14.41
CA PRO A 134 -32.31 -23.25 -15.64
C PRO A 134 -31.17 -22.94 -16.63
N GLU A 135 -30.51 -24.00 -17.11
CA GLU A 135 -29.50 -23.91 -18.17
C GLU A 135 -30.04 -22.92 -19.20
N ARG A 136 -29.34 -21.81 -19.41
CA ARG A 136 -29.71 -20.87 -20.47
C ARG A 136 -29.75 -21.71 -21.74
N LYS A 137 -30.95 -21.90 -22.27
CA LYS A 137 -31.14 -22.53 -23.57
C LYS A 137 -30.18 -21.83 -24.52
N PRO A 138 -29.29 -22.57 -25.22
CA PRO A 138 -28.31 -21.95 -26.11
C PRO A 138 -29.05 -20.95 -27.00
N ALA A 139 -28.50 -19.74 -27.10
CA ALA A 139 -29.07 -18.70 -27.94
C ALA A 139 -29.35 -19.32 -29.32
N PRO A 140 -30.53 -19.06 -29.91
CA PRO A 140 -30.84 -19.59 -31.24
C PRO A 140 -29.68 -19.27 -32.18
N GLU A 141 -29.24 -20.26 -32.95
CA GLU A 141 -28.20 -20.07 -33.95
C GLU A 141 -28.51 -18.80 -34.74
N PRO A 142 -27.52 -17.90 -34.93
CA PRO A 142 -27.74 -16.67 -35.66
C PRO A 142 -28.33 -17.02 -37.01
N THR A 143 -29.53 -16.51 -37.28
CA THR A 143 -30.14 -16.56 -38.61
C THR A 143 -29.08 -16.08 -39.61
N PRO A 144 -28.77 -16.84 -40.67
CA PRO A 144 -27.69 -16.49 -41.58
C PRO A 144 -27.85 -15.03 -42.04
N GLU A 145 -26.80 -14.24 -41.82
CA GLU A 145 -26.76 -12.85 -42.29
C GLU A 145 -27.09 -12.83 -43.78
N PRO A 146 -27.97 -11.92 -44.23
CA PRO A 146 -28.23 -11.73 -45.65
C PRO A 146 -26.91 -11.47 -46.36
N ALA A 147 -26.71 -12.14 -47.49
CA ALA A 147 -25.49 -12.03 -48.30
C ALA A 147 -25.12 -10.55 -48.49
N PRO A 148 -23.84 -10.17 -48.27
CA PRO A 148 -23.41 -8.80 -48.36
C PRO A 148 -23.74 -8.24 -49.74
N VAL A 149 -24.55 -7.18 -49.77
CA VAL A 149 -24.72 -6.36 -50.97
C VAL A 149 -23.37 -5.74 -51.26
N SER A 150 -22.83 -6.03 -52.44
CA SER A 150 -21.53 -5.58 -52.91
C SER A 150 -21.38 -4.07 -52.72
N GLU A 151 -20.40 -3.67 -51.90
CA GLU A 151 -20.05 -2.26 -51.75
C GLU A 151 -19.58 -1.70 -53.11
N PRO A 152 -19.93 -0.43 -53.43
CA PRO A 152 -19.38 0.26 -54.58
C PRO A 152 -17.86 0.35 -54.47
N VAL A 153 -17.16 -0.06 -55.53
CA VAL A 153 -15.70 0.04 -55.67
C VAL A 153 -15.29 1.49 -55.43
N ALA A 154 -14.60 1.75 -54.32
CA ALA A 154 -14.05 3.06 -54.01
C ALA A 154 -13.02 3.45 -55.08
N ALA A 155 -13.13 4.70 -55.55
CA ALA A 155 -12.20 5.29 -56.50
C ALA A 155 -10.75 5.25 -55.97
N PRO A 156 -9.75 5.14 -56.87
CA PRO A 156 -8.34 5.03 -56.47
C PRO A 156 -7.92 6.21 -55.61
N ALA A 157 -7.27 5.91 -54.48
CA ALA A 157 -6.73 6.88 -53.56
C ALA A 157 -5.68 7.78 -54.25
N PRO A 158 -5.67 9.10 -53.97
CA PRO A 158 -4.67 10.00 -54.51
C PRO A 158 -3.26 9.62 -54.01
N THR A 159 -2.31 9.63 -54.94
CA THR A 159 -0.87 9.45 -54.69
C THR A 159 -0.40 10.39 -53.59
N PRO A 160 0.29 9.90 -52.54
CA PRO A 160 0.81 10.76 -51.48
C PRO A 160 1.85 11.73 -52.04
N GLU A 161 1.63 13.03 -51.81
CA GLU A 161 2.62 14.07 -52.07
C GLU A 161 3.88 13.86 -51.19
N PRO A 162 5.07 14.17 -51.72
CA PRO A 162 6.32 14.04 -50.97
C PRO A 162 6.34 14.97 -49.76
N ALA A 163 6.66 14.39 -48.59
CA ALA A 163 6.80 15.11 -47.34
C ALA A 163 7.83 16.24 -47.47
N SER A 164 7.39 17.45 -47.14
CA SER A 164 8.25 18.63 -47.06
C SER A 164 9.26 18.49 -45.91
N PRO A 165 10.49 19.00 -46.06
CA PRO A 165 11.52 18.92 -45.03
C PRO A 165 11.09 19.67 -43.76
N SER A 166 11.25 19.00 -42.62
CA SER A 166 10.99 19.53 -41.28
C SER A 166 11.82 20.81 -41.03
N PRO A 167 11.22 21.88 -40.49
CA PRO A 167 11.95 23.09 -40.15
C PRO A 167 12.95 22.82 -39.02
N ALA A 168 14.15 23.39 -39.17
CA ALA A 168 15.19 23.38 -38.15
C ALA A 168 14.66 24.05 -36.88
N VAL A 169 14.79 23.36 -35.75
CA VAL A 169 14.43 23.85 -34.42
C VAL A 169 15.36 25.02 -34.09
N GLU A 170 14.80 26.22 -33.93
CA GLU A 170 15.51 27.38 -33.41
C GLU A 170 15.96 27.12 -31.96
N PRO A 171 17.14 27.61 -31.56
CA PRO A 171 17.64 27.48 -30.20
C PRO A 171 16.75 28.26 -29.23
N VAL A 172 16.16 27.56 -28.27
CA VAL A 172 15.44 28.13 -27.13
C VAL A 172 16.41 29.00 -26.32
N PRO A 173 16.10 30.28 -26.04
CA PRO A 173 16.98 31.17 -25.28
C PRO A 173 17.13 30.69 -23.83
N GLU A 174 18.37 30.74 -23.33
CA GLU A 174 18.72 30.47 -21.94
C GLU A 174 17.94 31.41 -20.99
N PRO A 175 17.33 30.89 -19.92
CA PRO A 175 16.71 31.72 -18.90
C PRO A 175 17.77 32.53 -18.15
N SER A 176 17.66 33.85 -18.23
CA SER A 176 18.45 34.80 -17.46
C SER A 176 18.04 34.72 -15.99
N LEU A 177 18.98 34.33 -15.13
CA LEU A 177 18.81 34.31 -13.67
C LEU A 177 18.96 35.74 -13.15
N GLU A 178 17.86 36.37 -12.75
CA GLU A 178 17.92 37.58 -11.94
C GLU A 178 18.34 37.24 -10.49
N PRO A 179 19.23 38.04 -9.88
CA PRO A 179 19.67 37.82 -8.50
C PRO A 179 18.60 38.27 -7.50
N ILE A 180 18.06 37.30 -6.77
CA ILE A 180 17.20 37.52 -5.60
C ILE A 180 18.06 38.05 -4.45
N THR A 181 17.84 39.31 -4.06
CA THR A 181 18.40 39.90 -2.84
C THR A 181 17.67 39.34 -1.60
N PRO A 182 18.39 38.90 -0.56
CA PRO A 182 17.77 38.49 0.70
C PRO A 182 17.32 39.70 1.52
N ASP A 183 16.06 39.71 1.93
CA ASP A 183 15.52 40.64 2.93
C ASP A 183 16.07 40.32 4.34
N PRO A 184 16.27 41.33 5.21
CA PRO A 184 16.89 41.17 6.51
C PRO A 184 15.91 40.67 7.59
N GLN A 185 16.47 39.80 8.44
CA GLN A 185 15.87 39.13 9.58
C GLN A 185 15.12 40.05 10.57
N THR A 186 13.88 39.70 10.87
CA THR A 186 13.13 40.20 12.04
C THR A 186 13.55 39.41 13.29
N SER A 187 14.06 40.15 14.27
CA SER A 187 14.47 39.68 15.59
C SER A 187 13.27 39.53 16.52
N ASN A 188 13.14 38.38 17.17
CA ASN A 188 12.24 38.20 18.32
C ASN A 188 13.01 38.39 19.65
N PRO A 189 12.39 39.00 20.67
CA PRO A 189 13.01 39.27 21.98
C PRO A 189 13.00 38.03 22.92
N PRO A 190 13.81 38.06 24.00
CA PRO A 190 13.98 36.92 24.89
C PRO A 190 12.83 36.81 25.90
N VAL A 191 12.29 35.60 26.07
CA VAL A 191 11.30 35.27 27.10
C VAL A 191 12.02 34.99 28.42
N GLU A 192 11.66 35.79 29.41
CA GLU A 192 12.12 35.79 30.79
C GLU A 192 11.56 34.59 31.56
N SER A 193 12.45 33.87 32.25
CA SER A 193 12.14 32.70 33.06
C SER A 193 11.88 33.11 34.52
N THR A 194 10.70 32.73 35.04
CA THR A 194 10.40 32.73 36.48
C THR A 194 10.44 31.32 37.05
N PRO A 195 11.10 31.09 38.21
CA PRO A 195 11.04 29.84 38.95
C PRO A 195 10.01 29.93 40.09
N GLY A 196 9.29 28.83 40.36
CA GLY A 196 8.57 28.72 41.63
C GLY A 196 7.56 27.58 41.71
N GLY A 197 7.85 26.61 42.58
CA GLY A 197 6.80 25.99 43.41
C GLY A 197 6.44 24.53 43.14
N ALA A 198 7.22 23.62 43.72
CA ALA A 198 6.72 22.34 44.25
C ALA A 198 5.81 22.61 45.49
N PRO A 199 4.97 21.68 46.02
CA PRO A 199 5.30 20.26 46.18
C PRO A 199 4.17 19.21 46.03
N SER A 200 4.66 17.97 45.87
CA SER A 200 4.15 16.70 46.41
C SER A 200 2.74 16.22 46.08
N ASN A 201 2.69 15.06 45.41
CA ASN A 201 2.02 13.91 46.02
C ASN A 201 2.73 12.59 45.68
N THR A 202 3.10 11.88 46.75
CA THR A 202 3.67 10.54 46.78
C THR A 202 2.55 9.51 46.59
N THR A 203 2.71 8.58 45.64
CA THR A 203 2.06 7.27 45.71
C THR A 203 3.03 6.24 45.14
N ALA A 204 3.31 5.24 45.96
CA ALA A 204 4.29 4.19 45.77
C ALA A 204 3.73 3.03 44.93
N GLY A 205 4.63 2.34 44.20
CA GLY A 205 4.46 0.92 43.92
C GLY A 205 4.53 0.52 42.44
N GLY A 206 5.73 0.63 41.84
CA GLY A 206 6.07 -0.02 40.59
C GLY A 206 7.50 0.34 40.21
N GLU A 207 8.44 -0.58 40.42
CA GLU A 207 9.84 -0.43 40.02
C GLU A 207 9.92 -0.33 38.49
N GLY A 208 9.75 0.89 37.98
CA GLY A 208 10.12 1.28 36.64
C GLY A 208 11.63 1.40 36.57
N ILE A 209 12.25 0.56 35.74
CA ILE A 209 13.62 0.73 35.29
C ILE A 209 13.69 2.13 34.64
N PRO A 210 14.62 3.03 35.05
CA PRO A 210 14.75 4.33 34.41
C PRO A 210 15.12 4.11 32.94
N ILE A 211 14.22 4.51 32.05
CA ILE A 211 14.54 4.69 30.62
C ILE A 211 15.50 5.86 30.58
N VAL A 212 16.73 5.58 30.18
CA VAL A 212 17.83 6.54 30.13
C VAL A 212 17.69 7.31 28.82
N ASP A 213 16.98 8.43 28.85
CA ASP A 213 16.66 9.30 27.68
C ASP A 213 17.87 10.04 27.07
N ASP A 214 19.10 9.72 27.47
CA ASP A 214 20.34 10.40 27.04
C ASP A 214 21.29 9.52 26.19
N TYR A 215 20.79 8.43 25.61
CA TYR A 215 21.63 7.51 24.83
C TYR A 215 21.89 8.00 23.39
N ALA A 216 23.10 8.52 23.19
CA ALA A 216 23.86 8.58 21.93
C ALA A 216 23.12 9.12 20.68
N GLY A 217 22.49 10.29 20.78
CA GLY A 217 22.14 11.10 19.61
C GLY A 217 20.81 10.76 18.93
N ILE A 218 19.93 10.05 19.62
CA ILE A 218 18.50 9.98 19.30
C ILE A 218 17.78 10.99 20.18
N GLU A 219 17.36 12.11 19.61
CA GLU A 219 16.46 13.04 20.30
C GLU A 219 15.04 12.81 19.78
N GLU A 220 14.07 12.66 20.68
CA GLU A 220 12.64 12.76 20.34
C GLU A 220 12.32 14.25 20.08
N GLY A 221 12.86 14.78 18.99
CA GLY A 221 12.56 16.11 18.50
C GLY A 221 11.50 16.00 17.42
N ALA A 222 10.28 16.40 17.76
CA ALA A 222 9.20 16.41 16.81
C ALA A 222 9.36 17.49 15.74
N PHE A 223 9.84 17.12 14.56
CA PHE A 223 9.68 17.98 13.39
C PHE A 223 8.22 17.92 12.92
N ASN A 224 7.57 19.08 12.81
CA ASN A 224 6.21 19.15 12.27
C ASN A 224 6.29 19.04 10.75
N HIS A 225 5.42 18.21 10.17
CA HIS A 225 5.28 18.03 8.72
C HIS A 225 4.64 19.28 8.08
N SER A 226 5.29 20.45 8.16
CA SER A 226 4.94 21.57 7.30
C SER A 226 5.46 21.25 5.90
N GLN A 227 4.55 21.32 4.93
CA GLN A 227 4.79 21.07 3.51
C GLN A 227 5.64 22.19 2.87
N GLU A 228 6.58 22.77 3.63
CA GLU A 228 7.50 23.78 3.13
C GLU A 228 8.50 23.12 2.16
N SER A 229 8.76 23.85 1.07
CA SER A 229 9.54 23.44 -0.09
C SER A 229 10.84 22.71 0.31
N LEU A 230 10.93 21.45 -0.10
CA LEU A 230 12.12 20.59 0.00
C LEU A 230 13.20 20.95 -1.05
N ASP A 231 13.15 22.16 -1.61
CA ASP A 231 14.06 22.59 -2.69
C ASP A 231 15.41 23.09 -2.17
N GLY A 232 15.58 23.21 -0.85
CA GLY A 232 16.89 23.33 -0.21
C GLY A 232 17.53 21.95 -0.08
N VAL A 233 18.41 21.59 -1.04
CA VAL A 233 19.15 20.32 -0.97
C VAL A 233 20.20 20.42 0.13
N ASP A 234 19.79 20.15 1.38
CA ASP A 234 20.74 19.90 2.45
C ASP A 234 21.48 18.60 2.12
N PHE A 235 22.73 18.75 1.68
CA PHE A 235 23.61 17.64 1.38
C PHE A 235 23.94 16.90 2.67
N ILE A 236 23.43 15.68 2.80
CA ILE A 236 23.84 14.80 3.90
C ILE A 236 25.27 14.32 3.67
N THR A 237 26.04 14.22 4.75
CA THR A 237 27.41 13.73 4.69
C THR A 237 27.43 12.20 4.59
N LYS A 238 28.56 11.62 4.20
CA LYS A 238 28.75 10.15 4.26
C LYS A 238 28.56 9.58 5.67
N ALA A 239 28.89 10.36 6.70
CA ALA A 239 28.69 9.95 8.09
C ALA A 239 27.19 9.88 8.45
N ASP A 240 26.39 10.80 7.89
CA ASP A 240 24.94 10.79 8.06
C ASP A 240 24.30 9.60 7.32
N GLU A 241 24.77 9.30 6.11
CA GLU A 241 24.33 8.10 5.37
C GLU A 241 24.64 6.81 6.14
N LEU A 242 25.82 6.72 6.78
CA LEU A 242 26.18 5.59 7.61
C LEU A 242 25.26 5.46 8.82
N LYS A 243 24.92 6.56 9.48
CA LYS A 243 23.96 6.58 10.60
C LYS A 243 22.56 6.11 10.18
N ALA A 244 22.05 6.62 9.05
CA ALA A 244 20.78 6.16 8.49
C ALA A 244 20.84 4.65 8.18
N GLY A 245 21.94 4.18 7.57
CA GLY A 245 22.16 2.78 7.27
C GLY A 245 22.16 1.90 8.53
N ASN A 246 22.86 2.31 9.59
CA ASN A 246 22.89 1.60 10.86
C ASN A 246 21.50 1.48 11.50
N LEU A 247 20.70 2.55 11.45
CA LEU A 247 19.33 2.53 11.97
C LEU A 247 18.44 1.56 11.16
N ILE A 248 18.51 1.60 9.83
CA ILE A 248 17.75 0.68 8.97
C ILE A 248 18.18 -0.77 9.22
N MET A 249 19.48 -1.02 9.39
CA MET A 249 20.00 -2.35 9.73
C MET A 249 19.54 -2.82 11.12
N ALA A 250 19.45 -1.93 12.10
CA ALA A 250 18.89 -2.24 13.41
C ALA A 250 17.41 -2.65 13.31
N ILE A 251 16.62 -1.93 12.50
CA ILE A 251 15.21 -2.26 12.23
C ILE A 251 15.10 -3.64 11.54
N LEU A 252 15.96 -3.92 10.56
CA LEU A 252 15.97 -5.19 9.82
C LEU A 252 16.24 -6.43 10.70
N ARG A 253 16.82 -6.27 11.89
CA ARG A 253 16.97 -7.37 12.85
C ARG A 253 15.64 -7.85 13.43
N TYR A 254 14.59 -7.01 13.38
CA TYR A 254 13.28 -7.29 13.98
C TYR A 254 12.15 -7.34 12.95
N SER A 255 12.26 -6.58 11.87
CA SER A 255 11.35 -6.61 10.72
C SER A 255 12.11 -7.17 9.53
N SER A 256 11.77 -8.37 9.09
CA SER A 256 12.45 -9.02 7.95
C SER A 256 12.09 -8.40 6.59
N ASP A 257 11.11 -7.51 6.58
CA ASP A 257 10.54 -6.86 5.42
C ASP A 257 10.46 -5.35 5.65
N VAL A 258 11.51 -4.65 5.25
CA VAL A 258 11.58 -3.20 5.40
C VAL A 258 11.64 -2.55 4.03
N TYR A 259 10.80 -1.55 3.82
CA TYR A 259 10.92 -0.59 2.75
C TYR A 259 11.44 0.72 3.31
N ALA A 260 12.55 1.22 2.75
CA ALA A 260 13.09 2.52 3.07
C ALA A 260 13.07 3.41 1.83
N SER A 261 12.61 4.64 2.00
CA SER A 261 12.66 5.68 0.97
C SER A 261 13.40 6.91 1.50
N LYS A 262 14.06 7.63 0.60
CA LYS A 262 14.86 8.81 0.91
C LYS A 262 14.48 9.95 -0.04
N LYS A 263 14.26 11.14 0.51
CA LYS A 263 14.07 12.39 -0.25
C LYS A 263 14.89 13.50 0.42
N GLY A 264 16.05 13.83 -0.14
CA GLY A 264 17.00 14.73 0.51
C GLY A 264 17.59 14.12 1.79
N ASN A 265 17.45 14.81 2.92
CA ASN A 265 17.84 14.35 4.26
C ASN A 265 16.70 13.62 5.00
N HIS A 266 15.54 13.48 4.36
CA HIS A 266 14.35 12.87 4.94
C HIS A 266 14.24 11.39 4.55
N PHE A 267 14.05 10.54 5.55
CA PHE A 267 13.94 9.09 5.42
C PHE A 267 12.61 8.61 5.96
N LYS A 268 11.97 7.72 5.21
CA LYS A 268 10.75 7.02 5.65
C LYS A 268 10.96 5.52 5.58
N VAL A 269 10.70 4.84 6.68
CA VAL A 269 10.90 3.40 6.87
C VAL A 269 9.58 2.76 7.25
N GLU A 270 9.16 1.76 6.49
CA GLU A 270 7.87 1.08 6.63
C GLU A 270 8.07 -0.43 6.55
N SER A 271 7.23 -1.20 7.25
CA SER A 271 7.13 -2.66 7.09
C SER A 271 5.82 -3.04 6.43
N LEU A 272 5.52 -4.34 6.38
CA LEU A 272 4.16 -4.83 6.08
C LEU A 272 3.12 -4.46 7.11
N ASP A 273 3.53 -4.34 8.37
CA ASP A 273 2.59 -4.10 9.46
C ASP A 273 2.21 -2.63 9.60
N GLY A 274 2.92 -1.73 8.92
CA GLY A 274 2.64 -0.30 8.94
C GLY A 274 3.90 0.55 8.82
N PRO A 275 3.75 1.88 8.98
CA PRO A 275 4.90 2.77 9.16
C PRO A 275 5.71 2.38 10.39
N ILE A 276 7.04 2.29 10.25
CA ILE A 276 7.94 2.03 11.38
C ILE A 276 8.44 3.36 11.93
N CYS A 277 9.09 4.17 11.09
CA CYS A 277 9.59 5.48 11.48
C CYS A 277 9.81 6.39 10.29
N GLU A 278 9.85 7.68 10.58
CA GLU A 278 10.19 8.75 9.64
C GLU A 278 11.17 9.67 10.36
N PHE A 279 12.31 9.97 9.73
CA PHE A 279 13.36 10.73 10.38
C PHE A 279 14.13 11.63 9.41
N THR A 280 14.69 12.71 9.95
CA THR A 280 15.69 13.55 9.28
C THR A 280 17.04 13.39 9.97
N ILE A 281 18.12 13.79 9.29
CA ILE A 281 19.44 13.93 9.92
C ILE A 281 19.82 15.41 9.88
N GLU A 282 19.95 15.99 11.07
CA GLU A 282 20.26 17.40 11.26
C GLU A 282 21.49 17.53 12.16
N ASN A 283 22.55 18.18 11.65
CA ASN A 283 23.80 18.35 12.38
C ASN A 283 24.38 17.02 12.92
N GLY A 284 24.21 15.95 12.15
CA GLY A 284 24.65 14.60 12.52
C GLY A 284 23.80 13.90 13.59
N LYS A 285 22.64 14.43 13.96
CA LYS A 285 21.69 13.79 14.87
C LYS A 285 20.48 13.27 14.11
N ILE A 286 19.97 12.10 14.50
CA ILE A 286 18.73 11.56 13.93
C ILE A 286 17.56 12.19 14.67
N MET A 287 16.68 12.86 13.93
CA MET A 287 15.48 13.51 14.45
C MET A 287 14.25 12.74 13.96
N PHE A 288 13.50 12.13 14.88
CA PHE A 288 12.34 11.32 14.53
C PHE A 288 11.04 12.14 14.48
N SER A 289 10.15 11.80 13.55
CA SER A 289 8.78 12.33 13.57
C SER A 289 8.01 11.84 14.81
N LYS A 290 6.95 12.57 15.20
CA LYS A 290 6.09 12.17 16.34
C LYS A 290 5.42 10.80 16.16
N GLU A 291 5.20 10.41 14.91
CA GLU A 291 4.53 9.15 14.54
C GLU A 291 5.53 7.99 14.43
N SER A 292 6.81 8.24 14.64
CA SER A 292 7.82 7.19 14.61
C SER A 292 7.65 6.22 15.78
N PHE A 293 7.62 4.94 15.44
CA PHE A 293 7.50 3.80 16.35
C PHE A 293 6.20 3.76 17.17
N THR A 294 5.17 4.53 16.81
CA THR A 294 3.90 4.53 17.57
C THR A 294 3.13 3.22 17.43
N GLU A 295 3.26 2.54 16.29
CA GLU A 295 2.61 1.25 16.00
C GLU A 295 3.50 0.05 16.37
N ILE A 296 4.72 0.30 16.85
CA ILE A 296 5.69 -0.75 17.19
C ILE A 296 5.64 -1.04 18.69
N PRO A 297 5.54 -2.33 19.10
CA PRO A 297 5.56 -2.69 20.53
C PRO A 297 6.80 -2.14 21.25
N SER A 298 6.63 -1.66 22.48
CA SER A 298 7.70 -0.96 23.23
C SER A 298 8.96 -1.81 23.44
N ASN A 299 8.81 -3.13 23.59
CA ASN A 299 9.95 -4.05 23.67
C ASN A 299 10.74 -4.11 22.36
N VAL A 300 10.06 -4.06 21.21
CA VAL A 300 10.71 -4.02 19.89
C VAL A 300 11.41 -2.68 19.69
N LYS A 301 10.78 -1.55 20.05
CA LYS A 301 11.42 -0.21 20.02
C LYS A 301 12.73 -0.20 20.81
N LYS A 302 12.71 -0.71 22.05
CA LYS A 302 13.90 -0.83 22.90
C LYS A 302 15.01 -1.66 22.25
N ASN A 303 14.64 -2.81 21.69
CA ASN A 303 15.61 -3.70 21.05
C ASN A 303 16.23 -3.08 19.77
N ILE A 304 15.45 -2.35 18.97
CA ILE A 304 15.96 -1.58 17.81
C ILE A 304 16.96 -0.53 18.28
N GLN A 305 16.65 0.19 19.36
CA GLN A 305 17.54 1.21 19.92
C GLN A 305 18.87 0.60 20.40
N GLU A 306 18.83 -0.52 21.12
CA GLU A 306 20.03 -1.24 21.56
C GLU A 306 20.88 -1.70 20.36
N ALA A 307 20.25 -2.25 19.31
CA ALA A 307 20.93 -2.67 18.10
C ALA A 307 21.54 -1.49 17.31
N PHE A 308 20.91 -0.32 17.33
CA PHE A 308 21.45 0.88 16.69
C PHE A 308 22.71 1.40 17.40
N VAL A 309 22.70 1.39 18.74
CA VAL A 309 23.87 1.78 19.55
C VAL A 309 25.04 0.83 19.29
N ASP A 310 24.78 -0.49 19.25
CA ASP A 310 25.76 -1.54 18.93
C ASP A 310 26.40 -1.31 17.54
N LEU A 311 25.61 -1.03 16.51
CA LEU A 311 26.08 -0.80 15.15
C LEU A 311 26.85 0.53 14.97
N SER A 312 26.74 1.46 15.91
CA SER A 312 27.31 2.81 15.82
C SER A 312 28.65 2.97 16.53
N GLN A 313 29.20 1.89 17.10
CA GLN A 313 30.54 1.82 17.70
C GLN A 313 31.61 1.51 16.64
#